data_AF-A0A1G8VFR6-F1
#
_entry.id   AF-A0A1G8VFR6-F1
#
_cell.length_a   1.000
_cell.length_b   1.000
_cell.length_c   1.000
_cell.angle_alpha   90.00
_cell.angle_beta   90.00
_cell.angle_gamma   90.00
#
_symmetry.space_group_name_H-M   'P 1'
#
loop_
_entity.id
_entity.type
_entity.pdbx_description
1 polymer ?
#
loop_
_entity_poly.entity_id
_entity_poly.type
_entity_poly.pdbx_seq_one_letter_code
_entity_poly.pdbx_strand_id
1 'polypeptide(L)'
;MDRIHWFAVSNPEQKRFPEWRRSFGISDNGIVFVPAAMAGDDSELNVMLCAAAEGQSTVVHLDHHFVPSGWLKREFPKHFELIEIIEARAQLTLAAAF
;
A
#
# COMPACT_ATOMS: atom_id res chain seq x y z
N MET A 1 -14.00 -13.98 0.91
CA MET A 1 -12.96 -13.13 0.30
C MET A 1 -13.22 -11.72 0.81
N ASP A 2 -12.30 -11.17 1.58
CA ASP A 2 -12.41 -9.78 2.03
C ASP A 2 -12.38 -8.85 0.82
N ARG A 3 -13.32 -7.91 0.74
CA ARG A 3 -13.30 -6.90 -0.30
C ARG A 3 -12.21 -5.89 0.03
N ILE A 4 -11.52 -5.42 -1.01
CA ILE A 4 -10.55 -4.33 -0.88
C ILE A 4 -11.12 -3.11 -1.58
N HIS A 5 -11.21 -2.01 -0.83
CA HIS A 5 -11.60 -0.70 -1.33
C HIS A 5 -10.33 0.06 -1.71
N TRP A 6 -10.24 0.45 -2.98
CA TRP A 6 -9.05 1.10 -3.54
C TRP A 6 -9.23 2.60 -3.59
N PHE A 7 -8.21 3.33 -3.16
CA PHE A 7 -8.19 4.78 -3.13
C PHE A 7 -6.92 5.27 -3.80
N ALA A 8 -7.05 6.30 -4.65
CA ALA A 8 -5.93 6.99 -5.25
C ALA A 8 -5.89 8.44 -4.77
N VAL A 9 -4.74 8.89 -4.28
CA VAL A 9 -4.55 10.30 -3.88
C VAL A 9 -4.57 11.16 -5.13
N SER A 10 -5.53 12.09 -5.24
CA SER A 10 -5.62 13.02 -6.37
C SER A 10 -4.30 13.76 -6.60
N ASN A 11 -3.89 13.90 -7.87
CA ASN A 11 -2.66 14.54 -8.27
C ASN A 11 -2.96 15.82 -9.07
N PRO A 12 -3.44 16.89 -8.40
CA PRO A 12 -3.84 18.13 -9.07
C PRO A 12 -2.67 18.84 -9.76
N GLU A 13 -1.43 18.56 -9.34
CA GLU A 13 -0.21 19.16 -9.90
C GLU A 13 0.38 18.36 -11.10
N GLN A 14 -0.29 17.31 -11.59
CA GLN A 14 0.23 16.39 -12.63
C GLN A 14 1.66 15.91 -12.34
N LYS A 15 2.01 15.70 -11.05
CA LYS A 15 3.31 15.15 -10.69
C LYS A 15 3.55 13.81 -11.38
N ARG A 16 4.81 13.54 -11.70
CA ARG A 16 5.34 12.46 -12.55
C ARG A 16 5.06 11.02 -12.07
N PHE A 17 4.24 10.83 -11.04
CA PHE A 17 3.97 9.54 -10.42
C PHE A 17 2.67 8.92 -10.95
N PRO A 18 2.74 7.70 -11.50
CA PRO A 18 1.57 6.98 -12.01
C PRO A 18 0.58 6.69 -10.88
N GLU A 19 -0.68 6.46 -11.23
CA GLU A 19 -1.78 6.27 -10.28
C GLU A 19 -1.53 5.13 -9.29
N TRP A 20 -1.01 4.01 -9.74
CA TRP A 20 -0.71 2.86 -8.89
C TRP A 20 0.23 3.21 -7.72
N ARG A 21 1.24 4.08 -7.93
CA ARG A 21 2.15 4.54 -6.85
C ARG A 21 1.48 5.47 -5.85
N ARG A 22 0.38 6.11 -6.26
CA ARG A 22 -0.41 7.02 -5.43
C ARG A 22 -1.65 6.34 -4.86
N SER A 23 -1.76 5.03 -5.03
CA SER A 23 -2.92 4.26 -4.61
C SER A 23 -2.60 3.45 -3.36
N PHE A 24 -3.64 3.18 -2.58
CA PHE A 24 -3.62 2.26 -1.46
C PHE A 24 -4.97 1.54 -1.38
N GLY A 25 -4.95 0.32 -0.87
CA GLY A 25 -6.15 -0.48 -0.64
C GLY A 25 -6.46 -0.58 0.85
N ILE A 26 -7.74 -0.72 1.19
CA ILE A 26 -8.16 -1.05 2.56
C ILE A 26 -9.09 -2.27 2.48
N SER A 27 -8.76 -3.36 3.17
CA SER A 27 -9.68 -4.49 3.28
C SER A 27 -10.82 -4.21 4.24
N ASP A 28 -11.91 -4.98 4.12
CA ASP A 28 -13.03 -4.95 5.10
C ASP A 28 -12.57 -5.22 6.54
N ASN A 29 -11.44 -5.91 6.73
CA ASN A 29 -10.82 -6.18 8.03
C ASN A 29 -9.85 -5.06 8.49
N GLY A 30 -9.80 -3.93 7.77
CA GLY A 30 -8.99 -2.76 8.11
C GLY A 30 -7.50 -2.88 7.76
N ILE A 31 -7.10 -3.91 6.99
CA ILE A 31 -5.70 -4.05 6.56
C ILE A 31 -5.46 -3.06 5.42
N VAL A 32 -4.45 -2.20 5.59
CA VAL A 32 -4.02 -1.26 4.56
C VAL A 32 -2.98 -1.93 3.67
N PHE A 33 -3.20 -1.86 2.36
CA PHE A 33 -2.32 -2.38 1.32
C PHE A 33 -1.65 -1.22 0.59
N VAL A 34 -0.33 -1.28 0.49
CA VAL A 34 0.50 -0.25 -0.17
C VAL A 34 1.35 -0.88 -1.28
N PRO A 35 1.75 -0.13 -2.31
CA PRO A 35 2.57 -0.67 -3.39
C PRO A 35 3.88 -1.26 -2.84
N ALA A 36 4.23 -2.48 -3.25
CA ALA A 36 5.47 -3.13 -2.82
C ALA A 36 6.72 -2.33 -3.24
N ALA A 37 6.63 -1.58 -4.36
CA ALA A 37 7.65 -0.65 -4.81
C ALA A 37 7.96 0.50 -3.83
N MET A 38 7.17 0.69 -2.77
CA MET A 38 7.48 1.65 -1.71
C MET A 38 8.66 1.23 -0.83
N ALA A 39 9.11 -0.02 -0.92
CA ALA A 39 10.36 -0.48 -0.32
C ALA A 39 11.61 0.23 -0.88
N GLY A 40 11.47 1.02 -1.96
CA GLY A 40 12.53 1.85 -2.51
C GLY A 40 13.33 1.15 -3.59
N ASP A 41 14.59 0.87 -3.32
CA ASP A 41 15.57 0.36 -4.31
C ASP A 41 15.34 -1.13 -4.65
N ASP A 42 14.58 -1.85 -3.84
CA ASP A 42 14.22 -3.24 -4.10
C ASP A 42 13.18 -3.37 -5.21
N SER A 43 13.33 -4.42 -6.02
CA SER A 43 12.32 -4.71 -7.04
C SER A 43 10.99 -5.08 -6.38
N GLU A 44 9.89 -4.53 -6.92
CA GLU A 44 8.52 -4.80 -6.48
C GLU A 44 8.24 -6.31 -6.33
N LEU A 45 8.76 -7.11 -7.27
CA LEU A 45 8.62 -8.56 -7.26
C LEU A 45 9.35 -9.21 -6.08
N ASN A 46 10.57 -8.76 -5.75
CA ASN A 46 11.32 -9.30 -4.61
C ASN A 46 10.59 -9.02 -3.30
N VAL A 47 10.11 -7.79 -3.12
CA VAL A 47 9.37 -7.38 -1.93
C VAL A 47 8.10 -8.21 -1.79
N MET A 48 7.37 -8.41 -2.88
CA MET A 48 6.19 -9.29 -2.90
C MET A 48 6.53 -10.73 -2.54
N LEU A 49 7.63 -11.29 -3.08
CA LEU A 49 8.07 -12.65 -2.78
C LEU A 49 8.43 -12.81 -1.30
N CYS A 50 9.12 -11.84 -0.69
CA CYS A 50 9.42 -11.84 0.74
C CYS A 50 8.13 -11.84 1.57
N ALA A 51 7.19 -10.94 1.25
CA ALA A 51 5.91 -10.87 1.95
C ALA A 51 5.15 -12.21 1.87
N ALA A 52 5.09 -12.80 0.67
CA ALA A 52 4.43 -14.09 0.45
C ALA A 52 5.13 -15.23 1.20
N ALA A 53 6.47 -15.26 1.24
CA ALA A 53 7.24 -16.26 1.98
C ALA A 53 6.99 -16.18 3.50
N GLU A 54 6.68 -14.99 4.02
CA GLU A 54 6.27 -14.75 5.41
C GLU A 54 4.76 -14.92 5.65
N GLY A 55 4.01 -15.44 4.68
CA GLY A 55 2.57 -15.68 4.79
C GLY A 55 1.70 -14.43 4.79
N GLN A 56 2.23 -13.27 4.36
CA GLN A 56 1.44 -12.08 4.16
C GLN A 56 0.54 -12.23 2.92
N SER A 57 -0.67 -11.67 3.01
CA SER A 57 -1.55 -11.59 1.84
C SER A 57 -1.01 -10.53 0.89
N THR A 58 -0.62 -10.93 -0.31
CA THR A 58 -0.22 -10.01 -1.39
C THR A 58 -1.35 -9.90 -2.39
N VAL A 59 -1.54 -8.73 -2.98
CA VAL A 59 -2.64 -8.46 -3.91
C VAL A 59 -2.16 -7.67 -5.12
N VAL A 60 -2.82 -7.86 -6.25
CA VAL A 60 -2.50 -7.15 -7.50
C VAL A 60 -3.58 -6.10 -7.77
N HIS A 61 -3.16 -4.87 -8.04
CA HIS A 61 -4.03 -3.77 -8.42
C HIS A 61 -3.31 -2.88 -9.46
N LEU A 62 -4.01 -2.53 -10.54
CA LEU A 62 -3.44 -1.78 -11.67
C LEU A 62 -2.14 -2.42 -12.21
N ASP A 63 -2.09 -3.76 -12.32
CA ASP A 63 -0.92 -4.55 -12.76
C ASP A 63 0.33 -4.45 -11.86
N HIS A 64 0.17 -3.94 -10.63
CA HIS A 64 1.24 -3.83 -9.63
C HIS A 64 0.89 -4.58 -8.34
N HIS A 65 1.92 -5.05 -7.63
CA HIS A 65 1.81 -5.79 -6.38
C HIS A 65 1.75 -4.84 -5.19
N PHE A 66 0.83 -5.15 -4.28
CA PHE A 66 0.62 -4.46 -3.03
C PHE A 66 0.76 -5.45 -1.89
N VAL A 67 1.33 -4.95 -0.78
CA VAL A 67 1.60 -5.71 0.43
C VAL A 67 1.01 -5.00 1.65
N PRO A 68 0.78 -5.70 2.77
CA PRO A 68 0.28 -5.07 3.99
C PRO A 68 1.25 -3.99 4.49
N SER A 69 0.74 -2.80 4.77
CA SER A 69 1.53 -1.66 5.24
C SER A 69 2.27 -1.97 6.54
N GLY A 70 1.62 -2.68 7.47
CA GLY A 70 2.22 -3.09 8.74
C GLY A 70 3.43 -4.01 8.59
N TRP A 71 3.40 -4.92 7.60
CA TRP A 71 4.55 -5.76 7.27
C TRP A 71 5.66 -4.93 6.64
N LEU A 72 5.34 -4.12 5.62
CA LEU A 72 6.32 -3.29 4.93
C LEU A 72 7.03 -2.32 5.90
N LYS A 73 6.29 -1.76 6.86
CA LYS A 73 6.80 -0.86 7.90
C LYS A 73 7.81 -1.53 8.82
N ARG A 74 7.61 -2.81 9.13
CA ARG A 74 8.50 -3.62 9.97
C ARG A 74 9.78 -4.00 9.22
N GLU A 75 9.66 -4.43 7.97
CA GLU A 75 10.80 -4.90 7.17
C GLU A 75 11.64 -3.77 6.57
N PHE A 76 11.02 -2.61 6.27
CA PHE A 76 11.70 -1.45 5.67
C PHE A 76 11.59 -0.19 6.54
N PRO A 77 12.27 -0.12 7.70
CA PRO A 77 12.17 1.00 8.64
C PRO A 77 12.52 2.37 8.03
N LYS A 78 13.34 2.39 6.98
CA LYS A 78 13.72 3.61 6.24
C LYS A 78 12.50 4.33 5.62
N HIS A 79 11.42 3.60 5.35
CA HIS A 79 10.21 4.12 4.70
C HIS A 79 9.05 4.30 5.69
N PHE A 80 9.31 4.18 6.99
CA PHE A 80 8.32 4.22 8.06
C PHE A 80 7.45 5.49 8.02
N GLU A 81 8.05 6.67 7.92
CA GLU A 81 7.32 7.95 7.91
C GLU A 81 6.30 8.05 6.77
N LEU A 82 6.67 7.57 5.59
CA LEU A 82 5.79 7.60 4.42
C LEU A 82 4.63 6.61 4.57
N ILE A 83 4.88 5.44 5.16
CA ILE A 83 3.86 4.43 5.43
C ILE A 83 2.87 4.94 6.48
N GLU A 84 3.35 5.57 7.56
CA GLU A 84 2.49 6.18 8.59
C GLU A 84 1.58 7.26 8.03
N ILE A 85 2.06 8.10 7.10
CA ILE A 85 1.24 9.11 6.43
C ILE A 85 0.11 8.45 5.63
N ILE A 86 0.38 7.34 4.94
CA ILE A 86 -0.64 6.60 4.19
C ILE A 86 -1.64 5.95 5.15
N GLU A 87 -1.18 5.33 6.23
CA GLU A 87 -2.05 4.72 7.24
C GLU A 87 -2.96 5.77 7.89
N ALA A 88 -2.42 6.93 8.28
CA ALA A 88 -3.22 8.03 8.81
C ALA A 88 -4.26 8.53 7.80
N ARG A 89 -3.91 8.60 6.50
CA ARG A 89 -4.86 8.96 5.45
C ARG A 89 -5.92 7.90 5.23
N ALA A 90 -5.56 6.62 5.32
CA ALA A 90 -6.49 5.50 5.23
C ALA A 90 -7.52 5.55 6.37
N GLN A 91 -7.09 5.85 7.60
CA GLN A 91 -7.98 6.04 8.74
C GLN A 91 -8.97 7.19 8.53
N LEU A 92 -8.51 8.34 8.01
CA LEU A 92 -9.40 9.47 7.68
C LEU A 92 -10.40 9.12 6.58
N THR A 93 -9.99 8.28 5.62
CA THR A 93 -10.84 7.87 4.50
C THR A 93 -11.92 6.89 4.97
N LEU A 94 -11.55 5.94 5.85
CA LEU A 94 -12.51 5.07 6.55
C LEU A 94 -13.51 5.89 7.36
N ALA A 95 -13.04 6.85 8.16
CA ALA A 95 -13.88 7.68 9.01
C ALA A 95 -14.82 8.63 8.23
N ALA A 96 -14.53 8.91 6.96
CA ALA A 96 -15.38 9.74 6.10
C ALA A 96 -16.33 8.90 5.22
N ALA A 97 -16.10 7.58 5.12
CA ALA A 97 -16.93 6.65 4.34
C ALA A 97 -18.07 6.02 5.16
N PHE A 98 -18.05 6.20 6.49
CA PHE A 98 -19.05 5.77 7.46
C PHE A 98 -19.50 6.96 8.32
#